data_AF-A0A2D9HQU3-F1
#
_entry.id   AF-A0A2D9HQU3-F1
#
_cell.length_a   1.000
_cell.length_b   1.000
_cell.length_c   1.000
_cell.angle_alpha   90.00
_cell.angle_beta   90.00
_cell.angle_gamma   90.00
#
_symmetry.space_group_name_H-M   'P 1'
#
loop_
_entity.id
_entity.type
_entity.pdbx_description
1 polymer ?
#
loop_
_entity_poly.entity_id
_entity_poly.type
_entity_poly.pdbx_seq_one_letter_code
_entity_poly.pdbx_strand_id
1 'polypeptide(L)'
;MAGGKETPRQKMIGMMYLVLTALLALNISKEVLNGFVKVENSLQNTQHTLKGKVSETLTTLEVKYAQNKEKVGPFMDKAREVRGQSDDLVNYITQLKGRCMATSEGMYDDGVANDFADFIGKDASGMDTTISLSAIQKKDEYQELTAFMVGSEPQNPKFDPNNPWSATALKKNLEAYRDYLKEIRLTDSQGNTRELPEYIKVQLDERFTFEDEMEDGKEVLWEAANFFDVPLAAVMPLMSKMIIDVQDAQEDVLSWLLGGIEAKSYKFTNLMPLVVPESNYILRGDSIRADVLLAAYDATNAPDIYVDGKKWDGRDSSMLAYEGLETLNIGSDGMGKLRIPTKGMQLGDMTFKGLIRYQGPDGNIEPYAFMTPNITVAEPALVVSPTKMNVFYRGVPNPVEVSVPGVPQDKIDVRIDGGHAIKRQSDGTYVVEPNKSSSVREANITVSAELPDGSKKTLPARKFRVKRIPDPVAFWTGKKPSDKGITKAEILSFAPVAARMEGFDFDVQVRVKSFTMRISKDGSFSDLPSGNNRITPDQQEALKRVRRGNILYLEDILVSMPDGTERDLPPMKLKVTG
;
A
#
# COMPACT_ATOMS: atom_id res chain seq x y z
N MET A 1 23.82 -60.90 89.55
CA MET A 1 22.62 -60.91 90.43
C MET A 1 21.72 -59.77 89.95
N ALA A 2 20.47 -59.91 89.55
CA ALA A 2 19.51 -61.00 89.65
C ALA A 2 18.67 -61.02 88.36
N GLY A 3 18.74 -62.12 87.61
CA GLY A 3 17.75 -62.42 86.57
C GLY A 3 16.49 -62.92 87.27
N GLY A 4 15.71 -62.00 87.82
CA GLY A 4 14.36 -62.31 88.26
C GLY A 4 13.60 -62.85 87.05
N LYS A 5 13.18 -64.13 87.10
CA LYS A 5 12.29 -64.68 86.07
C LYS A 5 11.05 -63.80 86.03
N GLU A 6 10.96 -62.92 85.03
CA GLU A 6 9.78 -62.10 84.80
C GLU A 6 8.56 -63.00 84.80
N THR A 7 7.56 -62.63 85.61
CA THR A 7 6.31 -63.37 85.65
C THR A 7 5.67 -63.34 84.25
N PRO A 8 4.88 -64.36 83.85
CA PRO A 8 4.20 -64.36 82.55
C PRO A 8 3.42 -63.08 82.26
N ARG A 9 2.91 -62.41 83.30
CA ARG A 9 2.25 -61.10 83.23
C ARG A 9 3.22 -59.98 82.82
N GLN A 10 4.43 -59.94 83.37
CA GLN A 10 5.46 -58.95 83.01
C GLN A 10 5.98 -59.17 81.59
N LYS A 11 6.13 -60.42 81.15
CA LYS A 11 6.45 -60.72 79.74
C LYS A 11 5.35 -60.29 78.78
N MET A 12 4.08 -60.49 79.14
CA MET A 12 2.96 -59.96 78.34
C MET A 12 2.95 -58.44 78.30
N ILE A 13 3.19 -57.76 79.43
CA ILE A 13 3.25 -56.29 79.48
C ILE A 13 4.45 -55.77 78.68
N GLY A 14 5.61 -56.42 78.76
CA GLY A 14 6.81 -56.07 77.99
C GLY A 14 6.62 -56.28 76.48
N MET A 15 6.00 -57.39 76.06
CA MET A 15 5.64 -57.60 74.66
C MET A 15 4.58 -56.62 74.17
N MET A 16 3.55 -56.31 74.97
CA MET A 16 2.58 -55.28 74.63
C MET A 16 3.22 -53.89 74.53
N TYR A 17 4.16 -53.55 75.42
CA TYR A 17 4.86 -52.27 75.37
C TYR A 17 5.79 -52.20 74.16
N LEU A 18 6.48 -53.28 73.80
CA LEU A 18 7.28 -53.36 72.57
C LEU A 18 6.41 -53.22 71.31
N VAL A 19 5.27 -53.91 71.26
CA VAL A 19 4.32 -53.81 70.14
C VAL A 19 3.73 -52.41 70.06
N LEU A 20 3.32 -51.81 71.18
CA LEU A 20 2.74 -50.46 71.21
C LEU A 20 3.78 -49.37 70.92
N THR A 21 5.02 -49.53 71.37
CA THR A 21 6.13 -48.63 71.02
C THR A 21 6.52 -48.78 69.55
N ALA A 22 6.53 -50.00 69.01
CA ALA A 22 6.76 -50.24 67.59
C ALA A 22 5.62 -49.65 66.72
N LEU A 23 4.36 -49.77 67.14
CA LEU A 23 3.21 -49.15 66.46
C LEU A 23 3.27 -47.62 66.51
N LEU A 24 3.66 -47.03 67.65
CA LEU A 24 3.88 -45.57 67.74
C LEU A 24 5.07 -45.10 66.92
N ALA A 25 6.10 -45.93 66.75
CA ALA A 25 7.28 -45.61 65.94
C ALA A 25 7.03 -45.80 64.42
N LEU A 26 6.09 -46.69 64.05
CA LEU A 26 5.63 -46.87 62.67
C LEU A 26 4.73 -45.72 62.19
N ASN A 27 4.03 -45.05 63.10
CA ASN A 27 3.19 -43.91 62.75
C ASN A 27 4.04 -42.67 62.43
N ILE A 28 3.77 -42.05 61.29
CA ILE A 28 4.43 -40.83 60.85
C ILE A 28 4.08 -39.67 61.81
N SER A 29 5.06 -38.84 62.14
CA SER A 29 4.83 -37.64 62.95
C SER A 29 3.78 -36.73 62.32
N LYS A 30 2.81 -36.27 63.12
CA LYS A 30 1.78 -35.30 62.69
C LYS A 30 2.39 -34.02 62.11
N GLU A 31 3.58 -33.62 62.57
CA GLU A 31 4.28 -32.43 62.06
C GLU A 31 4.79 -32.65 60.63
N VAL A 32 5.26 -33.86 60.32
CA VAL A 32 5.72 -34.25 58.97
C VAL A 32 4.52 -34.29 58.00
N LEU A 33 3.40 -34.89 58.40
CA LEU A 33 2.16 -34.90 57.60
C LEU A 33 1.63 -33.49 57.33
N ASN A 34 1.68 -32.60 58.33
CA ASN A 34 1.33 -31.19 58.15
C ASN A 34 2.30 -30.45 57.22
N GLY A 35 3.57 -30.87 57.18
CA GLY A 35 4.55 -30.39 56.21
C GLY A 35 4.11 -30.69 54.77
N PHE A 36 3.72 -31.94 54.49
CA PHE A 36 3.19 -32.33 53.18
C PHE A 36 1.91 -31.58 52.79
N VAL A 37 0.99 -31.33 53.73
CA VAL A 37 -0.19 -30.49 53.48
C VAL A 37 0.19 -29.08 53.02
N LYS A 38 1.23 -28.48 53.61
CA LYS A 38 1.71 -27.16 53.19
C LYS A 38 2.33 -27.19 51.79
N VAL A 39 3.08 -28.24 51.46
CA VAL A 39 3.65 -28.44 50.12
C VAL A 39 2.54 -28.59 49.09
N GLU A 40 1.54 -29.43 49.36
CA GLU A 40 0.38 -29.61 48.48
C GLU A 40 -0.34 -28.29 48.22
N ASN A 41 -0.67 -27.53 49.27
CA ASN A 41 -1.33 -26.22 49.11
C ASN A 41 -0.45 -25.24 48.30
N SER A 42 0.87 -25.28 48.46
CA SER A 42 1.79 -24.46 47.67
C SER A 42 1.80 -24.86 46.20
N LEU A 43 1.79 -26.17 45.89
CA LEU A 43 1.73 -26.68 44.52
C LEU A 43 0.40 -26.33 43.86
N GLN A 44 -0.72 -26.43 44.58
CA GLN A 44 -2.02 -25.97 44.10
C GLN A 44 -1.98 -24.48 43.71
N ASN A 45 -1.38 -23.62 44.54
CA ASN A 45 -1.21 -22.19 44.20
C ASN A 45 -0.35 -21.98 42.94
N THR A 46 0.70 -22.78 42.74
CA THR A 46 1.52 -22.76 41.52
C THR A 46 0.68 -23.18 40.31
N GLN A 47 -0.10 -24.26 40.42
CA GLN A 47 -1.03 -24.73 39.40
C GLN A 47 -2.04 -23.63 39.00
N HIS A 48 -2.62 -22.91 39.97
CA HIS A 48 -3.49 -21.76 39.72
C HIS A 48 -2.79 -20.68 38.88
N THR A 49 -1.57 -20.32 39.28
CA THR A 49 -0.78 -19.27 38.61
C THR A 49 -0.47 -19.66 37.17
N LEU A 50 -0.06 -20.92 36.98
CA LEU A 50 0.31 -21.45 35.68
C LEU A 50 -0.89 -21.56 34.73
N LYS A 51 -2.04 -22.01 35.23
CA LYS A 51 -3.27 -21.99 34.41
C LYS A 51 -3.69 -20.58 34.02
N GLY A 52 -3.49 -19.60 34.91
CA GLY A 52 -3.67 -18.19 34.59
C GLY A 52 -2.81 -17.76 33.40
N LYS A 53 -1.52 -18.14 33.41
CA LYS A 53 -0.58 -17.90 32.31
C LYS A 53 -1.01 -18.58 31.00
N VAL A 54 -1.36 -19.86 31.05
CA VAL A 54 -1.89 -20.62 29.90
C VAL A 54 -3.12 -19.93 29.30
N SER A 55 -4.04 -19.47 30.16
CA SER A 55 -5.24 -18.76 29.72
C SER A 55 -4.89 -17.43 29.05
N GLU A 56 -3.91 -16.68 29.55
CA GLU A 56 -3.45 -15.41 28.96
C GLU A 56 -2.84 -15.63 27.57
N THR A 57 -1.99 -16.66 27.43
CA THR A 57 -1.39 -17.05 26.14
C THR A 57 -2.47 -17.43 25.13
N LEU A 58 -3.48 -18.20 25.54
CA LEU A 58 -4.63 -18.54 24.70
C LEU A 58 -5.50 -17.33 24.33
N THR A 59 -5.81 -16.44 25.28
CA THR A 59 -6.54 -15.20 24.99
C THR A 59 -5.78 -14.33 23.98
N THR A 60 -4.44 -14.26 24.10
CA THR A 60 -3.61 -13.55 23.13
C THR A 60 -3.68 -14.17 21.73
N LEU A 61 -3.66 -15.51 21.64
CA LEU A 61 -3.88 -16.23 20.39
C LEU A 61 -5.27 -15.97 19.81
N GLU A 62 -6.32 -15.93 20.63
CA GLU A 62 -7.69 -15.63 20.21
C GLU A 62 -7.84 -14.21 19.65
N VAL A 63 -7.22 -13.21 20.30
CA VAL A 63 -7.20 -11.83 19.80
C VAL A 63 -6.51 -11.76 18.44
N LYS A 64 -5.37 -12.43 18.28
CA LYS A 64 -4.66 -12.49 16.98
C LYS A 64 -5.47 -13.22 15.92
N TYR A 65 -6.17 -14.29 16.30
CA TYR A 65 -7.08 -15.01 15.41
C TYR A 65 -8.23 -14.12 14.95
N ALA A 66 -8.80 -13.30 15.84
CA ALA A 66 -9.84 -12.34 15.47
C ALA A 66 -9.35 -11.27 14.47
N GLN A 67 -8.08 -10.87 14.57
CA GLN A 67 -7.46 -9.91 13.66
C GLN A 67 -7.11 -10.50 12.30
N ASN A 68 -6.58 -11.73 12.24
CA ASN A 68 -6.18 -12.38 11.00
C ASN A 68 -6.44 -13.90 11.03
N LYS A 69 -7.68 -14.27 10.72
CA LYS A 69 -8.14 -15.67 10.75
C LYS A 69 -7.38 -16.58 9.80
N GLU A 70 -7.02 -16.08 8.61
CA GLU A 70 -6.34 -16.86 7.58
C GLU A 70 -4.92 -17.25 8.02
N LYS A 71 -4.15 -16.28 8.55
CA LYS A 71 -2.78 -16.51 9.01
C LYS A 71 -2.74 -17.32 10.31
N VAL A 72 -3.64 -17.04 11.25
CA VAL A 72 -3.59 -17.57 12.63
C VAL A 72 -4.42 -18.84 12.80
N GLY A 73 -5.36 -19.14 11.91
CA GLY A 73 -6.25 -20.31 12.00
C GLY A 73 -5.54 -21.63 12.32
N PRO A 74 -4.54 -22.05 11.53
CA PRO A 74 -3.81 -23.29 11.80
C PRO A 74 -3.17 -23.33 13.20
N PHE A 75 -2.64 -22.19 13.67
CA PHE A 75 -2.01 -22.07 14.98
C PHE A 75 -3.05 -22.18 16.10
N MET A 76 -4.21 -21.56 15.93
CA MET A 76 -5.30 -21.60 16.91
C MET A 76 -5.91 -23.00 17.02
N ASP A 77 -6.10 -23.68 15.89
CA ASP A 77 -6.64 -25.04 15.88
C ASP A 77 -5.70 -26.00 16.60
N LYS A 78 -4.38 -25.90 16.35
CA LYS A 78 -3.40 -26.70 17.06
C LYS A 78 -3.32 -26.34 18.55
N ALA A 79 -3.38 -25.06 18.90
CA ALA A 79 -3.41 -24.62 20.31
C ALA A 79 -4.62 -25.18 21.08
N ARG A 80 -5.80 -25.25 20.44
CA ARG A 80 -7.01 -25.85 21.03
C ARG A 80 -6.88 -27.35 21.21
N GLU A 81 -6.27 -28.04 20.25
CA GLU A 81 -6.01 -29.47 20.33
C GLU A 81 -5.07 -29.80 21.51
N VAL A 82 -3.96 -29.07 21.63
CA VAL A 82 -3.01 -29.21 22.74
C VAL A 82 -3.70 -28.94 24.07
N ARG A 83 -4.49 -27.86 24.16
CA ARG A 83 -5.28 -27.57 25.35
C ARG A 83 -6.23 -28.70 25.71
N GLY A 84 -6.97 -29.25 24.75
CA GLY A 84 -7.90 -30.35 24.98
C GLY A 84 -7.18 -31.57 25.57
N GLN A 85 -6.06 -32.00 24.96
CA GLN A 85 -5.26 -33.11 25.47
C GLN A 85 -4.69 -32.84 26.87
N SER A 86 -4.26 -31.61 27.14
CA SER A 86 -3.75 -31.20 28.45
C SER A 86 -4.85 -31.22 29.51
N ASP A 87 -6.01 -30.63 29.21
CA ASP A 87 -7.16 -30.57 30.11
C ASP A 87 -7.67 -32.01 30.40
N ASP A 88 -7.72 -32.89 29.41
CA ASP A 88 -8.09 -34.31 29.58
C ASP A 88 -7.13 -35.04 30.53
N LEU A 89 -5.82 -34.85 30.37
CA LEU A 89 -4.81 -35.46 31.23
C LEU A 89 -4.84 -34.90 32.66
N VAL A 90 -5.00 -33.59 32.81
CA VAL A 90 -5.15 -32.95 34.14
C VAL A 90 -6.41 -33.46 34.84
N ASN A 91 -7.53 -33.58 34.11
CA ASN A 91 -8.76 -34.15 34.64
C ASN A 91 -8.59 -35.61 35.06
N TYR A 92 -7.88 -36.41 34.27
CA TYR A 92 -7.54 -37.79 34.61
C TYR A 92 -6.71 -37.87 35.91
N ILE A 93 -5.65 -37.09 36.05
CA ILE A 93 -4.82 -37.08 37.26
C ILE A 93 -5.64 -36.59 38.47
N THR A 94 -6.51 -35.59 38.28
CA THR A 94 -7.38 -35.06 39.34
C THR A 94 -8.38 -36.11 39.82
N GLN A 95 -8.98 -36.88 38.91
CA GLN A 95 -9.83 -38.01 39.25
C GLN A 95 -9.06 -39.11 39.97
N LEU A 96 -7.84 -39.41 39.52
CA LEU A 96 -6.98 -40.40 40.17
C LEU A 96 -6.60 -39.97 41.60
N LYS A 97 -6.32 -38.68 41.84
CA LYS A 97 -6.13 -38.13 43.19
C LYS A 97 -7.37 -38.32 44.06
N GLY A 98 -8.55 -37.99 43.54
CA GLY A 98 -9.83 -38.18 44.24
C GLY A 98 -10.06 -39.63 44.64
N ARG A 99 -9.80 -40.57 43.73
CA ARG A 99 -9.87 -42.02 44.01
C ARG A 99 -8.87 -42.44 45.08
N CYS A 100 -7.61 -41.99 45.01
CA CYS A 100 -6.61 -42.28 46.03
C CYS A 100 -7.03 -41.79 47.43
N MET A 101 -7.63 -40.60 47.51
CA MET A 101 -8.17 -40.06 48.77
C MET A 101 -9.34 -40.89 49.29
N ALA A 102 -10.29 -41.26 48.43
CA ALA A 102 -11.43 -42.10 48.78
C ALA A 102 -10.98 -43.49 49.28
N THR A 103 -10.01 -44.10 48.60
CA THR A 103 -9.42 -45.40 48.97
C THR A 103 -8.78 -45.32 50.35
N SER A 104 -8.02 -44.27 50.63
CA SER A 104 -7.34 -44.11 51.92
C SER A 104 -8.30 -43.88 53.09
N GLU A 105 -9.43 -43.19 52.86
CA GLU A 105 -10.49 -43.06 53.88
C GLU A 105 -11.31 -44.35 54.07
N GLY A 106 -11.18 -45.32 53.16
CA GLY A 106 -11.99 -46.55 53.14
C GLY A 106 -13.40 -46.33 52.60
N MET A 107 -13.57 -45.30 51.78
CA MET A 107 -14.85 -44.90 51.16
C MET A 107 -14.92 -45.29 49.67
N TYR A 108 -13.91 -45.99 49.16
CA TYR A 108 -13.85 -46.45 47.77
C TYR A 108 -14.32 -47.90 47.64
N ASP A 109 -15.20 -48.15 46.66
CA ASP A 109 -15.70 -49.45 46.23
C ASP A 109 -15.70 -49.50 44.69
N ASP A 110 -14.87 -50.38 44.12
CA ASP A 110 -14.66 -50.55 42.68
C ASP A 110 -15.96 -50.88 41.91
N GLY A 111 -17.02 -51.31 42.61
CA GLY A 111 -18.34 -51.58 42.05
C GLY A 111 -19.31 -50.38 42.00
N VAL A 112 -18.98 -49.23 42.59
CA VAL A 112 -19.85 -48.06 42.70
C VAL A 112 -19.31 -46.90 41.85
N ALA A 113 -20.11 -46.43 40.90
CA ALA A 113 -19.74 -45.25 40.11
C ALA A 113 -19.77 -43.98 40.98
N ASN A 114 -18.66 -43.22 40.97
CA ASN A 114 -18.50 -41.89 41.61
C ASN A 114 -18.48 -41.87 43.16
N ASP A 115 -18.11 -42.97 43.79
CA ASP A 115 -17.77 -43.07 45.22
C ASP A 115 -16.63 -42.12 45.68
N PHE A 116 -15.84 -41.59 44.75
CA PHE A 116 -14.82 -40.56 45.00
C PHE A 116 -15.31 -39.12 44.80
N ALA A 117 -16.58 -38.89 44.43
CA ALA A 117 -17.09 -37.56 44.09
C ALA A 117 -17.05 -36.57 45.26
N ASP A 118 -17.18 -37.05 46.50
CA ASP A 118 -17.08 -36.21 47.70
C ASP A 118 -15.65 -35.66 47.92
N PHE A 119 -14.66 -36.25 47.25
CA PHE A 119 -13.26 -35.87 47.32
C PHE A 119 -12.82 -34.95 46.17
N ILE A 120 -13.71 -34.69 45.20
CA ILE A 120 -13.49 -33.75 44.09
C ILE A 120 -14.48 -32.59 44.24
N GLY A 121 -13.99 -31.38 44.05
CA GLY A 121 -14.82 -30.19 44.11
C GLY A 121 -14.27 -29.10 43.22
N LYS A 122 -14.98 -27.97 43.18
CA LYS A 122 -14.48 -26.77 42.53
C LYS A 122 -13.88 -25.84 43.58
N ASP A 123 -12.66 -25.37 43.31
CA ASP A 123 -12.06 -24.32 44.14
C ASP A 123 -12.74 -22.95 43.93
N ALA A 124 -12.28 -21.93 44.65
CA ALA A 124 -12.80 -20.56 44.55
C ALA A 124 -12.66 -19.94 43.15
N SER A 125 -11.82 -20.50 42.28
CA SER A 125 -11.64 -20.09 40.89
C SER A 125 -12.46 -20.96 39.90
N GLY A 126 -13.27 -21.89 40.41
CA GLY A 126 -14.14 -22.75 39.63
C GLY A 126 -13.43 -23.94 38.97
N MET A 127 -12.18 -24.25 39.37
CA MET A 127 -11.45 -25.39 38.81
C MET A 127 -11.72 -26.66 39.58
N ASP A 128 -11.85 -27.76 38.84
CA ASP A 128 -11.91 -29.09 39.43
C ASP A 128 -10.59 -29.38 40.13
N THR A 129 -10.68 -29.60 41.43
CA THR A 129 -9.57 -29.91 42.32
C THR A 129 -10.02 -30.97 43.31
N THR A 130 -9.07 -31.55 44.03
CA THR A 130 -9.41 -32.42 45.16
C THR A 130 -9.64 -31.59 46.42
N ILE A 131 -10.42 -32.14 47.37
CA ILE A 131 -10.53 -31.53 48.70
C ILE A 131 -9.13 -31.33 49.30
N SER A 132 -8.98 -30.29 50.10
CA SER A 132 -7.69 -30.01 50.73
C SER A 132 -7.23 -31.22 51.53
N LEU A 133 -5.98 -31.62 51.34
CA LEU A 133 -5.37 -32.72 52.09
C LEU A 133 -5.53 -32.52 53.62
N SER A 134 -5.62 -31.28 54.11
CA SER A 134 -5.92 -30.97 55.51
C SER A 134 -7.19 -31.65 56.07
N ALA A 135 -8.22 -31.81 55.25
CA ALA A 135 -9.52 -32.38 55.62
C ALA A 135 -9.53 -33.92 55.71
N ILE A 136 -8.54 -34.58 55.11
CA ILE A 136 -8.38 -36.05 55.15
C ILE A 136 -7.96 -36.48 56.56
N GLN A 137 -8.57 -37.51 57.14
CA GLN A 137 -8.22 -38.00 58.47
C GLN A 137 -7.03 -38.97 58.41
N LYS A 138 -7.04 -39.92 57.47
CA LYS A 138 -6.03 -40.98 57.33
C LYS A 138 -4.93 -40.60 56.32
N LYS A 139 -4.14 -39.58 56.66
CA LYS A 139 -3.10 -39.02 55.77
C LYS A 139 -1.85 -39.90 55.64
N ASP A 140 -1.60 -40.71 56.66
CA ASP A 140 -0.49 -41.67 56.78
C ASP A 140 -0.85 -43.05 56.24
N GLU A 141 -2.07 -43.26 55.74
CA GLU A 141 -2.49 -44.51 55.13
C GLU A 141 -1.71 -44.78 53.84
N TYR A 142 -1.23 -46.00 53.69
CA TYR A 142 -0.40 -46.45 52.58
C TYR A 142 -0.78 -47.84 52.06
N GLN A 143 -1.45 -48.68 52.86
CA GLN A 143 -1.69 -50.09 52.51
C GLN A 143 -2.74 -50.21 51.40
N GLU A 144 -3.90 -49.60 51.61
CA GLU A 144 -4.99 -49.59 50.62
C GLU A 144 -4.59 -48.80 49.36
N LEU A 145 -3.83 -47.72 49.55
CA LEU A 145 -3.29 -46.92 48.45
C LEU A 145 -2.30 -47.73 47.60
N THR A 146 -1.42 -48.50 48.24
CA THR A 146 -0.47 -49.40 47.56
C THR A 146 -1.22 -50.46 46.77
N ALA A 147 -2.22 -51.11 47.38
CA ALA A 147 -3.04 -52.12 46.71
C ALA A 147 -3.78 -51.56 45.49
N PHE A 148 -4.25 -50.31 45.57
CA PHE A 148 -4.94 -49.63 44.49
C PHE A 148 -3.99 -49.22 43.35
N MET A 149 -2.87 -48.56 43.67
CA MET A 149 -1.97 -47.95 42.69
C MET A 149 -0.97 -48.93 42.08
N VAL A 150 -0.42 -49.86 42.88
CA VAL A 150 0.69 -50.75 42.49
C VAL A 150 0.29 -52.21 42.59
N GLY A 151 -0.57 -52.59 43.53
CA GLY A 151 -0.92 -53.99 43.80
C GLY A 151 0.08 -54.69 44.73
N SER A 152 0.03 -56.02 44.78
CA SER A 152 0.78 -56.81 45.77
C SER A 152 2.24 -57.07 45.42
N GLU A 153 2.65 -56.83 44.16
CA GLU A 153 3.99 -57.14 43.66
C GLU A 153 4.69 -55.88 43.15
N PRO A 154 5.60 -55.25 43.92
CA PRO A 154 6.25 -53.99 43.51
C PRO A 154 7.15 -54.14 42.27
N GLN A 155 7.66 -55.34 42.02
CA GLN A 155 8.47 -55.67 40.83
C GLN A 155 7.63 -56.01 39.60
N ASN A 156 6.31 -56.14 39.77
CA ASN A 156 5.35 -56.33 38.68
C ASN A 156 4.06 -55.54 38.98
N PRO A 157 4.12 -54.19 38.86
CA PRO A 157 3.00 -53.33 39.19
C PRO A 157 1.73 -53.70 38.41
N LYS A 158 0.59 -53.58 39.07
CA LYS A 158 -0.73 -53.81 38.52
C LYS A 158 -0.95 -52.92 37.30
N PHE A 159 -1.26 -53.55 36.17
CA PHE A 159 -1.66 -52.87 34.95
C PHE A 159 -2.74 -53.66 34.22
N ASP A 160 -3.86 -53.00 33.92
CA ASP A 160 -4.91 -53.52 33.05
C ASP A 160 -5.18 -52.48 31.95
N PRO A 161 -5.02 -52.81 30.66
CA PRO A 161 -5.31 -51.90 29.56
C PRO A 161 -6.72 -51.31 29.56
N ASN A 162 -7.69 -51.99 30.18
CA ASN A 162 -9.07 -51.52 30.28
C ASN A 162 -9.35 -50.72 31.57
N ASN A 163 -8.40 -50.70 32.51
CA ASN A 163 -8.51 -49.94 33.74
C ASN A 163 -7.48 -48.79 33.73
N PRO A 164 -7.93 -47.54 33.55
CA PRO A 164 -7.02 -46.41 33.51
C PRO A 164 -6.49 -46.03 34.90
N TRP A 165 -6.93 -46.68 35.99
CA TRP A 165 -6.61 -46.28 37.36
C TRP A 165 -5.50 -47.16 37.96
N SER A 166 -4.24 -46.80 37.72
CA SER A 166 -3.04 -47.41 38.33
C SER A 166 -1.82 -46.50 38.14
N ALA A 167 -0.74 -46.74 38.88
CA ALA A 167 0.53 -46.04 38.72
C ALA A 167 1.14 -46.26 37.32
N THR A 168 1.07 -47.49 36.79
CA THR A 168 1.58 -47.80 35.44
C THR A 168 0.74 -47.16 34.34
N ALA A 169 -0.59 -47.09 34.50
CA ALA A 169 -1.45 -46.37 33.56
C ALA A 169 -1.14 -44.86 33.56
N LEU A 170 -0.91 -44.27 34.74
CA LEU A 170 -0.50 -42.87 34.88
C LEU A 170 0.82 -42.59 34.15
N LYS A 171 1.85 -43.42 34.39
CA LYS A 171 3.15 -43.33 33.70
C LYS A 171 2.98 -43.35 32.18
N LYS A 172 2.25 -44.33 31.66
CA LYS A 172 2.00 -44.47 30.21
C LYS A 172 1.22 -43.29 29.62
N ASN A 173 0.24 -42.75 30.33
CA ASN A 173 -0.52 -41.59 29.86
C ASN A 173 0.36 -40.33 29.80
N LEU A 174 1.26 -40.14 30.78
CA LEU A 174 2.23 -39.03 30.78
C LEU A 174 3.26 -39.18 29.66
N GLU A 175 3.79 -40.39 29.42
CA GLU A 175 4.70 -40.68 28.30
C GLU A 175 4.01 -40.46 26.95
N ALA A 176 2.78 -40.95 26.79
CA ALA A 176 1.99 -40.74 25.58
C ALA A 176 1.73 -39.26 25.31
N TYR A 177 1.48 -38.47 26.35
CA TYR A 177 1.32 -37.02 26.23
C TYR A 177 2.62 -36.32 25.83
N ARG A 178 3.76 -36.69 26.44
CA ARG A 178 5.08 -36.21 26.02
C ARG A 178 5.34 -36.49 24.54
N ASP A 179 5.11 -37.74 24.11
CA ASP A 179 5.36 -38.16 22.74
C ASP A 179 4.43 -37.45 21.75
N TYR A 180 3.15 -37.29 22.11
CA TYR A 180 2.19 -36.46 21.37
C TYR A 180 2.72 -35.02 21.19
N LEU A 181 3.17 -34.36 22.26
CA LEU A 181 3.68 -32.99 22.17
C LEU A 181 4.91 -32.89 21.25
N LYS A 182 5.82 -33.87 21.31
CA LYS A 182 7.02 -33.92 20.46
C LYS A 182 6.70 -34.11 18.97
N GLU A 183 5.59 -34.78 18.67
CA GLU A 183 5.10 -35.05 17.31
C GLU A 183 4.22 -33.93 16.75
N ILE A 184 3.99 -32.84 17.49
CA ILE A 184 3.21 -31.71 16.98
C ILE A 184 3.90 -31.10 15.76
N ARG A 185 3.15 -31.10 14.65
CA ARG A 185 3.51 -30.45 13.39
C ARG A 185 2.40 -29.51 12.98
N LEU A 186 2.78 -28.39 12.39
CA LEU A 186 1.88 -27.35 11.95
C LEU A 186 2.26 -26.89 10.54
N THR A 187 1.32 -26.96 9.61
CA THR A 187 1.45 -26.31 8.30
C THR A 187 0.85 -24.92 8.37
N ASP A 188 1.67 -23.88 8.15
CA ASP A 188 1.19 -22.50 8.13
C ASP A 188 0.40 -22.18 6.84
N SER A 189 -0.30 -21.04 6.81
CA SER A 189 -1.11 -20.62 5.66
C SER A 189 -0.30 -20.40 4.37
N GLN A 190 1.03 -20.39 4.45
CA GLN A 190 1.96 -20.28 3.34
C GLN A 190 2.51 -21.65 2.90
N GLY A 191 2.02 -22.76 3.48
CA GLY A 191 2.44 -24.12 3.15
C GLY A 191 3.73 -24.58 3.83
N ASN A 192 4.28 -23.83 4.79
CA ASN A 192 5.49 -24.23 5.50
C ASN A 192 5.15 -25.12 6.69
N THR A 193 5.77 -26.30 6.77
CA THR A 193 5.66 -27.17 7.94
C THR A 193 6.60 -26.70 9.04
N ARG A 194 6.08 -26.60 10.25
CA ARG A 194 6.81 -26.25 11.47
C ARG A 194 6.72 -27.39 12.45
N GLU A 195 7.81 -27.63 13.14
CA GLU A 195 7.94 -28.64 14.17
C GLU A 195 8.43 -27.98 15.46
N LEU A 196 8.18 -28.66 16.58
CA LEU A 196 8.77 -28.23 17.85
C LEU A 196 10.30 -28.12 17.71
N PRO A 197 10.90 -27.02 18.16
CA PRO A 197 12.35 -26.88 18.25
C PRO A 197 12.97 -27.97 19.12
N GLU A 198 14.19 -28.39 18.78
CA GLU A 198 14.87 -29.48 19.49
C GLU A 198 15.06 -29.20 20.99
N TYR A 199 15.30 -27.94 21.38
CA TYR A 199 15.45 -27.58 22.79
C TYR A 199 14.17 -27.81 23.59
N ILE A 200 12.98 -27.61 23.00
CA ILE A 200 11.70 -27.88 23.69
C ILE A 200 11.52 -29.40 23.80
N LYS A 201 11.87 -30.17 22.77
CA LYS A 201 11.79 -31.64 22.82
C LYS A 201 12.65 -32.21 23.95
N VAL A 202 13.87 -31.70 24.11
CA VAL A 202 14.76 -32.08 25.22
C VAL A 202 14.15 -31.72 26.58
N GLN A 203 13.58 -30.51 26.72
CA GLN A 203 12.91 -30.10 27.96
C GLN A 203 11.70 -31.00 28.29
N LEU A 204 10.95 -31.44 27.28
CA LEU A 204 9.84 -32.38 27.46
C LEU A 204 10.35 -33.76 27.91
N ASP A 205 11.46 -34.24 27.36
CA ASP A 205 12.09 -35.50 27.77
C ASP A 205 12.54 -35.43 29.24
N GLU A 206 13.25 -34.36 29.63
CA GLU A 206 13.68 -34.14 31.02
C GLU A 206 12.50 -33.99 31.99
N ARG A 207 11.41 -33.35 31.57
CA ARG A 207 10.24 -33.11 32.41
C ARG A 207 9.43 -34.38 32.67
N PHE A 208 9.26 -35.21 31.65
CA PHE A 208 8.53 -36.49 31.71
C PHE A 208 9.50 -37.68 31.76
N THR A 209 10.45 -37.60 32.70
CA THR A 209 11.39 -38.67 33.01
C THR A 209 10.85 -39.51 34.18
N PHE A 210 10.78 -40.83 33.98
CA PHE A 210 10.22 -41.81 34.92
C PHE A 210 11.21 -42.96 35.12
N GLU A 211 12.43 -42.60 35.50
CA GLU A 211 13.53 -43.55 35.75
C GLU A 211 13.26 -44.40 37.00
N ASP A 212 13.80 -45.62 36.97
CA ASP A 212 13.77 -46.54 38.09
C ASP A 212 14.85 -46.13 39.12
N GLU A 213 14.53 -46.28 40.41
CA GLU A 213 15.39 -45.84 41.50
C GLU A 213 16.23 -46.99 42.06
N MET A 214 17.38 -46.67 42.66
CA MET A 214 18.23 -47.66 43.34
C MET A 214 18.09 -47.51 44.85
N GLU A 215 17.30 -48.38 45.47
CA GLU A 215 17.13 -48.43 46.93
C GLU A 215 17.83 -49.66 47.50
N ASP A 216 18.70 -49.46 48.50
CA ASP A 216 19.46 -50.55 49.17
C ASP A 216 20.19 -51.52 48.21
N GLY A 217 20.63 -51.01 47.06
CA GLY A 217 21.33 -51.79 46.03
C GLY A 217 20.42 -52.67 45.15
N LYS A 218 19.10 -52.44 45.18
CA LYS A 218 18.12 -53.07 44.28
C LYS A 218 17.45 -52.00 43.43
N GLU A 219 17.18 -52.37 42.18
CA GLU A 219 16.38 -51.57 41.27
C GLU A 219 14.91 -51.62 41.71
N VAL A 220 14.33 -50.45 41.91
CA VAL A 220 12.93 -50.23 42.28
C VAL A 220 12.27 -49.49 41.15
N LEU A 221 11.26 -50.12 40.55
CA LEU A 221 10.50 -49.52 39.46
C LEU A 221 9.89 -48.19 39.90
N TRP A 222 9.81 -47.22 38.98
CA TRP A 222 9.24 -45.90 39.25
C TRP A 222 7.87 -45.94 39.96
N GLU A 223 6.98 -46.83 39.54
CA GLU A 223 5.66 -47.02 40.16
C GLU A 223 5.76 -47.44 41.63
N ALA A 224 6.70 -48.33 41.95
CA ALA A 224 6.89 -48.78 43.32
C ALA A 224 7.54 -47.69 44.17
N ALA A 225 8.59 -47.03 43.67
CA ALA A 225 9.29 -45.97 44.39
C ALA A 225 8.36 -44.82 44.81
N ASN A 226 7.37 -44.51 43.96
CA ASN A 226 6.48 -43.36 44.16
C ASN A 226 5.13 -43.71 44.83
N PHE A 227 4.68 -44.96 44.78
CA PHE A 227 3.33 -45.35 45.20
C PHE A 227 3.24 -46.64 46.05
N PHE A 228 4.33 -47.39 46.26
CA PHE A 228 4.36 -48.60 47.09
C PHE A 228 4.89 -48.31 48.48
N ASP A 229 4.11 -48.60 49.52
CA ASP A 229 4.40 -48.24 50.92
C ASP A 229 4.63 -46.73 51.15
N VAL A 230 4.12 -45.90 50.23
CA VAL A 230 4.18 -44.43 50.31
C VAL A 230 2.87 -43.88 50.86
N PRO A 231 2.88 -43.04 51.91
CA PRO A 231 1.67 -42.49 52.51
C PRO A 231 0.96 -41.52 51.57
N LEU A 232 -0.38 -41.47 51.65
CA LEU A 232 -1.22 -40.56 50.87
C LEU A 232 -0.72 -39.11 50.91
N ALA A 233 -0.24 -38.65 52.07
CA ALA A 233 0.28 -37.29 52.24
C ALA A 233 1.46 -36.97 51.31
N ALA A 234 2.28 -37.96 50.91
CA ALA A 234 3.39 -37.78 49.98
C ALA A 234 2.95 -37.96 48.51
N VAL A 235 2.02 -38.88 48.26
CA VAL A 235 1.51 -39.16 46.90
C VAL A 235 0.75 -37.97 46.31
N MET A 236 -0.05 -37.25 47.12
CA MET A 236 -0.85 -36.12 46.62
C MET A 236 0.00 -34.96 46.06
N PRO A 237 1.03 -34.45 46.76
CA PRO A 237 1.99 -33.49 46.21
C PRO A 237 2.67 -33.95 44.93
N LEU A 238 3.06 -35.22 44.85
CA LEU A 238 3.70 -35.78 43.65
C LEU A 238 2.77 -35.68 42.43
N MET A 239 1.50 -36.07 42.59
CA MET A 239 0.51 -35.97 41.52
C MET A 239 0.19 -34.50 41.16
N SER A 240 0.21 -33.58 42.14
CA SER A 240 0.09 -32.14 41.87
C SER A 240 1.28 -31.62 41.06
N LYS A 241 2.50 -32.08 41.35
CA LYS A 241 3.69 -31.75 40.56
C LYS A 241 3.54 -32.23 39.12
N MET A 242 3.02 -33.44 38.90
CA MET A 242 2.74 -33.94 37.53
C MET A 242 1.72 -33.09 36.78
N ILE A 243 0.67 -32.61 37.46
CA ILE A 243 -0.29 -31.67 36.84
C ILE A 243 0.42 -30.38 36.43
N ILE A 244 1.29 -29.83 37.28
CA ILE A 244 2.09 -28.64 36.97
C ILE A 244 2.97 -28.91 35.75
N ASP A 245 3.65 -30.05 35.68
CA ASP A 245 4.48 -30.42 34.53
C ASP A 245 3.69 -30.46 33.22
N VAL A 246 2.46 -31.02 33.25
CA VAL A 246 1.56 -31.06 32.09
C VAL A 246 1.18 -29.65 31.64
N GLN A 247 0.83 -28.78 32.58
CA GLN A 247 0.46 -27.39 32.29
C GLN A 247 1.66 -26.54 31.83
N ASP A 248 2.86 -26.79 32.34
CA ASP A 248 4.08 -26.10 31.92
C ASP A 248 4.44 -26.54 30.50
N ALA A 249 4.35 -27.84 30.20
CA ALA A 249 4.56 -28.38 28.86
C ALA A 249 3.56 -27.83 27.85
N GLN A 250 2.30 -27.70 28.26
CA GLN A 250 1.27 -27.02 27.47
C GLN A 250 1.68 -25.57 27.19
N GLU A 251 2.09 -24.81 28.21
CA GLU A 251 2.49 -23.40 28.05
C GLU A 251 3.69 -23.24 27.12
N ASP A 252 4.71 -24.09 27.23
CA ASP A 252 5.90 -24.05 26.36
C ASP A 252 5.51 -24.21 24.88
N VAL A 253 4.59 -25.15 24.60
CA VAL A 253 4.07 -25.39 23.24
C VAL A 253 3.20 -24.23 22.76
N LEU A 254 2.31 -23.71 23.61
CA LEU A 254 1.46 -22.56 23.27
C LEU A 254 2.28 -21.30 23.02
N SER A 255 3.32 -21.05 23.81
CA SER A 255 4.24 -19.94 23.65
C SER A 255 5.04 -20.05 22.34
N TRP A 256 5.49 -21.26 21.98
CA TRP A 256 6.09 -21.53 20.68
C TRP A 256 5.13 -21.24 19.52
N LEU A 257 3.87 -21.70 19.60
CA LEU A 257 2.85 -21.41 18.60
C LEU A 257 2.62 -19.89 18.46
N LEU A 258 2.53 -19.17 19.57
CA LEU A 258 2.34 -17.72 19.60
C LEU A 258 3.53 -16.96 18.98
N GLY A 259 4.76 -17.33 19.34
CA GLY A 259 5.99 -16.77 18.77
C GLY A 259 6.10 -17.03 17.27
N GLY A 260 5.61 -18.19 16.82
CA GLY A 260 5.54 -18.54 15.40
C GLY A 260 4.70 -17.58 14.56
N ILE A 261 3.65 -16.98 15.13
CA ILE A 261 2.81 -15.99 14.43
C ILE A 261 3.57 -14.66 14.25
N GLU A 262 4.36 -14.26 15.25
CA GLU A 262 5.08 -12.99 15.29
C GLU A 262 6.35 -12.98 14.45
N ALA A 263 7.11 -14.07 14.44
CA ALA A 263 8.42 -14.15 13.79
C ALA A 263 8.40 -13.87 12.27
N LYS A 264 7.25 -14.03 11.60
CA LYS A 264 7.06 -13.69 10.17
C LYS A 264 6.28 -12.39 9.93
N SER A 265 6.07 -11.57 10.96
CA SER A 265 5.33 -10.32 10.81
C SER A 265 6.31 -9.17 10.57
N TYR A 266 6.12 -8.46 9.46
CA TYR A 266 6.84 -7.22 9.19
C TYR A 266 6.61 -6.23 10.34
N LYS A 267 7.69 -5.71 10.90
CA LYS A 267 7.64 -4.64 11.90
C LYS A 267 7.70 -3.32 11.16
N PHE A 268 6.70 -2.46 11.40
CA PHE A 268 6.66 -1.10 10.85
C PHE A 268 6.75 -0.10 12.00
N THR A 269 7.57 0.92 11.84
CA THR A 269 7.74 1.97 12.87
C THR A 269 6.86 3.19 12.59
N ASN A 270 6.49 3.41 11.33
CA ASN A 270 5.81 4.61 10.89
C ASN A 270 4.59 4.28 10.01
N LEU A 271 3.54 5.08 10.18
CA LEU A 271 2.33 5.05 9.36
C LEU A 271 2.14 6.43 8.72
N MET A 272 1.85 6.45 7.42
CA MET A 272 1.61 7.68 6.67
C MET A 272 0.45 7.49 5.69
N PRO A 273 -0.52 8.42 5.65
CA PRO A 273 -1.54 8.40 4.60
C PRO A 273 -0.89 8.81 3.27
N LEU A 274 -1.12 8.02 2.22
CA LEU A 274 -0.73 8.29 0.85
C LEU A 274 -1.98 8.50 0.00
N VAL A 275 -2.00 9.59 -0.76
CA VAL A 275 -3.06 9.91 -1.71
C VAL A 275 -2.47 9.87 -3.11
N VAL A 276 -2.93 8.95 -3.94
CA VAL A 276 -2.46 8.74 -5.30
C VAL A 276 -3.55 9.21 -6.27
N PRO A 277 -3.42 10.41 -6.88
CA PRO A 277 -4.40 10.90 -7.84
C PRO A 277 -4.33 10.10 -9.16
N GLU A 278 -5.49 9.87 -9.79
CA GLU A 278 -5.54 9.25 -11.13
C GLU A 278 -4.92 10.17 -12.20
N SER A 279 -5.06 11.50 -12.04
CA SER A 279 -4.48 12.52 -12.91
C SER A 279 -4.03 13.72 -12.09
N ASN A 280 -2.83 14.24 -12.39
CA ASN A 280 -2.30 15.46 -11.80
C ASN A 280 -2.81 16.75 -12.48
N TYR A 281 -3.64 16.63 -13.53
CA TYR A 281 -4.22 17.75 -14.27
C TYR A 281 -5.73 17.60 -14.41
N ILE A 282 -6.48 18.52 -13.79
CA ILE A 282 -7.94 18.45 -13.69
C ILE A 282 -8.52 19.78 -14.16
N LEU A 283 -9.43 19.72 -15.13
CA LEU A 283 -10.11 20.89 -15.65
C LEU A 283 -11.28 21.28 -14.76
N ARG A 284 -11.56 22.58 -14.67
CA ARG A 284 -12.71 23.10 -13.92
C ARG A 284 -14.02 22.46 -14.41
N GLY A 285 -14.83 21.97 -13.47
CA GLY A 285 -16.09 21.28 -13.73
C GLY A 285 -15.96 19.76 -13.86
N ASP A 286 -14.76 19.21 -13.74
CA ASP A 286 -14.50 17.77 -13.65
C ASP A 286 -14.40 17.29 -12.18
N SER A 287 -14.48 15.98 -11.95
CA SER A 287 -14.34 15.38 -10.62
C SER A 287 -12.89 14.97 -10.32
N ILE A 288 -12.48 15.15 -9.07
CA ILE A 288 -11.18 14.67 -8.58
C ILE A 288 -11.35 13.21 -8.16
N ARG A 289 -10.50 12.33 -8.68
CA ARG A 289 -10.43 10.90 -8.33
C ARG A 289 -9.02 10.57 -7.84
N ALA A 290 -8.94 9.88 -6.70
CA ALA A 290 -7.69 9.50 -6.07
C ALA A 290 -7.89 8.26 -5.18
N ASP A 291 -6.89 7.39 -5.16
CA ASP A 291 -6.80 6.30 -4.21
C ASP A 291 -6.18 6.81 -2.91
N VAL A 292 -6.82 6.52 -1.78
CA VAL A 292 -6.35 6.89 -0.45
C VAL A 292 -5.99 5.62 0.30
N LEU A 293 -4.71 5.48 0.65
CA LEU A 293 -4.18 4.30 1.33
C LEU A 293 -3.33 4.70 2.55
N LEU A 294 -3.27 3.82 3.54
CA LEU A 294 -2.36 3.96 4.68
C LEU A 294 -1.09 3.16 4.38
N ALA A 295 0.02 3.85 4.17
CA ALA A 295 1.32 3.24 3.97
C ALA A 295 2.01 3.01 5.32
N ALA A 296 2.45 1.78 5.56
CA ALA A 296 3.30 1.42 6.69
C ALA A 296 4.73 1.21 6.19
N TYR A 297 5.72 1.77 6.89
CA TYR A 297 7.14 1.62 6.55
C TYR A 297 8.02 1.60 7.81
N ASP A 298 9.23 1.07 7.68
CA ASP A 298 10.25 1.06 8.73
C ASP A 298 11.35 2.06 8.39
N ALA A 299 11.57 3.04 9.27
CA ALA A 299 12.64 4.02 9.13
C ALA A 299 14.00 3.50 9.64
N THR A 300 14.01 2.40 10.39
CA THR A 300 15.20 1.80 11.00
C THR A 300 15.88 0.80 10.06
N ASN A 301 15.09 0.03 9.32
CA ASN A 301 15.56 -0.89 8.30
C ASN A 301 15.32 -0.31 6.90
N ALA A 302 16.28 0.49 6.44
CA ALA A 302 16.18 1.19 5.16
C ALA A 302 16.34 0.21 3.97
N PRO A 303 15.38 0.11 3.03
CA PRO A 303 15.50 -0.76 1.86
C PRO A 303 16.49 -0.21 0.83
N ASP A 304 17.02 -1.07 -0.04
CA ASP A 304 17.69 -0.58 -1.26
C ASP A 304 16.65 -0.26 -2.33
N ILE A 305 16.64 0.96 -2.86
CA ILE A 305 15.70 1.40 -3.89
C ILE A 305 16.46 1.74 -5.17
N TYR A 306 16.11 1.07 -6.26
CA TYR A 306 16.68 1.28 -7.59
C TYR A 306 15.60 1.81 -8.54
N VAL A 307 15.97 2.74 -9.43
CA VAL A 307 15.10 3.27 -10.47
C VAL A 307 15.88 3.35 -11.78
N ASP A 308 15.28 2.88 -12.86
CA ASP A 308 15.88 3.00 -14.20
C ASP A 308 15.84 4.47 -14.65
N GLY A 309 16.97 4.95 -15.17
CA GLY A 309 17.04 6.27 -15.81
C GLY A 309 16.39 6.29 -17.20
N LYS A 310 16.09 5.13 -17.78
CA LYS A 310 15.46 5.00 -19.10
C LYS A 310 13.93 4.91 -18.98
N LYS A 311 13.24 5.52 -19.95
CA LYS A 311 11.78 5.40 -20.11
C LYS A 311 11.41 3.93 -20.34
N TRP A 312 10.38 3.46 -19.66
CA TRP A 312 9.79 2.14 -19.87
C TRP A 312 9.12 2.04 -21.24
N ASP A 313 9.31 0.90 -21.91
CA ASP A 313 8.88 0.64 -23.29
C ASP A 313 7.42 0.17 -23.43
N GLY A 314 6.71 -0.04 -22.31
CA GLY A 314 5.32 -0.48 -22.31
C GLY A 314 5.10 -1.97 -22.50
N ARG A 315 6.16 -2.77 -22.69
CA ARG A 315 6.05 -4.21 -23.06
C ARG A 315 6.86 -5.13 -22.16
N ASP A 316 7.91 -4.62 -21.54
CA ASP A 316 8.77 -5.41 -20.69
C ASP A 316 8.14 -5.65 -19.31
N SER A 317 7.75 -6.89 -19.03
CA SER A 317 7.23 -7.35 -17.73
C SER A 317 8.31 -7.87 -16.78
N SER A 318 9.59 -7.89 -17.18
CA SER A 318 10.68 -8.37 -16.33
C SER A 318 11.00 -7.38 -15.20
N MET A 319 11.54 -7.90 -14.09
CA MET A 319 12.06 -7.07 -13.00
C MET A 319 13.27 -6.26 -13.47
N LEU A 320 13.45 -5.07 -12.88
CA LEU A 320 14.58 -4.20 -13.20
C LEU A 320 15.91 -4.91 -12.87
N ALA A 321 16.79 -5.03 -13.86
CA ALA A 321 18.17 -5.41 -13.64
C ALA A 321 18.86 -4.29 -12.85
N TYR A 322 19.20 -4.56 -11.59
CA TYR A 322 19.76 -3.57 -10.66
C TYR A 322 21.30 -3.55 -10.66
N GLU A 323 21.95 -4.53 -11.27
CA GLU A 323 23.41 -4.60 -11.35
C GLU A 323 23.97 -3.37 -12.09
N GLY A 324 24.78 -2.58 -11.38
CA GLY A 324 25.38 -1.35 -11.90
C GLY A 324 24.50 -0.09 -11.75
N LEU A 325 23.31 -0.20 -11.15
CA LEU A 325 22.51 0.98 -10.76
C LEU A 325 22.87 1.44 -9.35
N GLU A 326 22.86 2.76 -9.15
CA GLU A 326 23.00 3.36 -7.82
C GLU A 326 21.67 3.33 -7.07
N THR A 327 21.74 3.14 -5.75
CA THR A 327 20.56 3.22 -4.87
C THR A 327 20.13 4.67 -4.67
N LEU A 328 18.84 4.91 -4.51
CA LEU A 328 18.33 6.21 -4.12
C LEU A 328 18.75 6.54 -2.69
N ASN A 329 19.08 7.81 -2.47
CA ASN A 329 19.29 8.32 -1.12
C ASN A 329 17.98 8.31 -0.33
N ILE A 330 18.04 7.73 0.86
CA ILE A 330 16.94 7.67 1.81
C ILE A 330 17.13 8.80 2.81
N GLY A 331 16.11 9.64 2.95
CA GLY A 331 16.12 10.74 3.91
C GLY A 331 16.07 10.25 5.35
N SER A 332 16.28 11.16 6.30
CA SER A 332 16.07 10.89 7.73
C SER A 332 14.62 10.54 8.08
N ASP A 333 13.71 10.75 7.14
CA ASP A 333 12.30 10.37 7.18
C ASP A 333 12.06 8.92 6.71
N GLY A 334 13.11 8.16 6.35
CA GLY A 334 13.00 6.78 5.87
C GLY A 334 12.48 6.67 4.43
N MET A 335 12.37 7.78 3.70
CA MET A 335 11.83 7.80 2.33
C MET A 335 12.93 7.99 1.28
N GLY A 336 12.90 7.16 0.24
CA GLY A 336 13.72 7.35 -0.97
C GLY A 336 13.32 8.60 -1.74
N LYS A 337 14.27 9.48 -2.04
CA LYS A 337 14.00 10.73 -2.78
C LYS A 337 14.43 10.59 -4.24
N LEU A 338 13.45 10.36 -5.12
CA LEU A 338 13.70 10.29 -6.56
C LEU A 338 13.72 11.71 -7.19
N ARG A 339 14.78 12.00 -7.95
CA ARG A 339 14.87 13.22 -8.76
C ARG A 339 15.46 12.90 -10.13
N ILE A 340 14.64 13.04 -11.17
CA ILE A 340 15.04 12.82 -12.56
C ILE A 340 15.06 14.17 -13.30
N PRO A 341 16.22 14.66 -13.78
CA PRO A 341 16.28 15.90 -14.54
C PRO A 341 15.70 15.72 -15.94
N THR A 342 14.75 16.57 -16.33
CA THR A 342 14.03 16.46 -17.62
C THR A 342 14.73 17.17 -18.79
N LYS A 343 15.88 17.81 -18.55
CA LYS A 343 16.62 18.54 -19.58
C LYS A 343 17.12 17.57 -20.65
N GLY A 344 16.65 17.75 -21.89
CA GLY A 344 17.01 16.91 -23.03
C GLY A 344 16.20 15.61 -23.16
N MET A 345 15.16 15.43 -22.34
CA MET A 345 14.21 14.33 -22.50
C MET A 345 13.30 14.56 -23.72
N GLN A 346 12.82 13.47 -24.31
CA GLN A 346 11.77 13.53 -25.32
C GLN A 346 10.47 14.03 -24.68
N LEU A 347 9.68 14.79 -25.45
CA LEU A 347 8.38 15.25 -25.00
C LEU A 347 7.37 14.10 -24.94
N GLY A 348 6.34 14.26 -24.12
CA GLY A 348 5.23 13.33 -23.96
C GLY A 348 5.28 12.52 -22.67
N ASP A 349 4.51 11.45 -22.65
CA ASP A 349 4.28 10.61 -21.47
C ASP A 349 5.45 9.68 -21.19
N MET A 350 5.83 9.60 -19.92
CA MET A 350 6.98 8.85 -19.43
C MET A 350 6.64 8.12 -18.14
N THR A 351 7.05 6.85 -18.10
CA THR A 351 6.99 5.99 -16.92
C THR A 351 8.37 5.36 -16.74
N PHE A 352 8.83 5.23 -15.50
CA PHE A 352 10.11 4.61 -15.16
C PHE A 352 9.89 3.36 -14.33
N LYS A 353 10.71 2.34 -14.56
CA LYS A 353 10.73 1.11 -13.76
C LYS A 353 11.55 1.31 -12.49
N GLY A 354 11.12 0.71 -11.40
CA GLY A 354 11.87 0.67 -10.16
C GLY A 354 11.78 -0.68 -9.45
N LEU A 355 12.70 -0.88 -8.51
CA LEU A 355 12.80 -2.07 -7.68
C LEU A 355 13.17 -1.65 -6.26
N ILE A 356 12.39 -2.10 -5.29
CA ILE A 356 12.71 -2.00 -3.87
C ILE A 356 13.17 -3.37 -3.41
N ARG A 357 14.31 -3.45 -2.74
CA ARG A 357 14.80 -4.66 -2.07
C ARG A 357 14.74 -4.44 -0.57
N TYR A 358 13.92 -5.22 0.11
CA TYR A 358 13.68 -5.08 1.55
C TYR A 358 14.04 -6.39 2.25
N GLN A 359 14.71 -6.28 3.40
CA GLN A 359 15.05 -7.44 4.21
C GLN A 359 13.88 -7.80 5.12
N GLY A 360 13.27 -8.95 4.86
CA GLY A 360 12.17 -9.51 5.65
C GLY A 360 12.59 -9.94 7.05
N PRO A 361 11.62 -10.23 7.93
CA PRO A 361 11.88 -10.64 9.32
C PRO A 361 12.58 -12.01 9.43
N ASP A 362 12.58 -12.80 8.35
CA ASP A 362 13.32 -14.06 8.19
C ASP A 362 14.78 -13.86 7.74
N GLY A 363 15.19 -12.61 7.52
CA GLY A 363 16.52 -12.23 7.04
C GLY A 363 16.69 -12.31 5.52
N ASN A 364 15.69 -12.82 4.79
CA ASN A 364 15.73 -12.90 3.33
C ASN A 364 15.48 -11.53 2.70
N ILE A 365 16.13 -11.25 1.58
CA ILE A 365 15.91 -10.01 0.83
C ILE A 365 14.84 -10.26 -0.23
N GLU A 366 13.69 -9.62 -0.09
CA GLU A 366 12.58 -9.73 -1.01
C GLU A 366 12.56 -8.56 -2.02
N PRO A 367 12.40 -8.84 -3.33
CA PRO A 367 12.26 -7.82 -4.36
C PRO A 367 10.79 -7.39 -4.55
N TYR A 368 10.56 -6.08 -4.59
CA TYR A 368 9.27 -5.45 -4.87
C TYR A 368 9.40 -4.50 -6.07
N ALA A 369 8.90 -4.92 -7.22
CA ALA A 369 8.91 -4.09 -8.43
C ALA A 369 7.83 -3.00 -8.36
N PHE A 370 8.14 -1.82 -8.90
CA PHE A 370 7.18 -0.73 -9.03
C PHE A 370 7.37 0.05 -10.33
N MET A 371 6.37 0.86 -10.67
CA MET A 371 6.44 1.82 -11.76
C MET A 371 6.10 3.20 -11.23
N THR A 372 6.76 4.24 -11.75
CA THR A 372 6.35 5.60 -11.44
C THR A 372 4.95 5.88 -12.02
N PRO A 373 4.19 6.83 -11.46
CA PRO A 373 3.01 7.36 -12.14
C PRO A 373 3.38 7.86 -13.56
N ASN A 374 2.39 7.91 -14.46
CA ASN A 374 2.60 8.50 -15.78
C ASN A 374 2.91 10.00 -15.63
N ILE A 375 4.09 10.42 -16.11
CA ILE A 375 4.57 11.80 -16.04
C ILE A 375 4.65 12.36 -17.46
N THR A 376 3.95 13.45 -17.73
CA THR A 376 4.04 14.14 -19.03
C THR A 376 5.11 15.22 -19.00
N VAL A 377 6.11 15.12 -19.87
CA VAL A 377 7.12 16.16 -20.11
C VAL A 377 6.69 17.02 -21.29
N ALA A 378 6.44 18.29 -21.05
CA ALA A 378 5.99 19.25 -22.08
C ALA A 378 6.89 20.48 -22.13
N GLU A 379 6.90 21.17 -23.27
CA GLU A 379 7.56 22.47 -23.39
C GLU A 379 6.81 23.54 -22.58
N PRO A 380 7.54 24.46 -21.92
CA PRO A 380 6.90 25.59 -21.25
C PRO A 380 6.23 26.50 -22.28
N ALA A 381 4.90 26.60 -22.24
CA ALA A 381 4.13 27.47 -23.12
C ALA A 381 3.69 28.75 -22.40
N LEU A 382 4.00 29.92 -22.96
CA LEU A 382 3.47 31.21 -22.54
C LEU A 382 2.49 31.73 -23.59
N VAL A 383 1.23 31.94 -23.22
CA VAL A 383 0.21 32.47 -24.13
C VAL A 383 0.01 33.95 -23.89
N VAL A 384 0.53 34.80 -24.77
CA VAL A 384 0.26 36.25 -24.79
C VAL A 384 -0.56 36.58 -26.03
N SER A 385 -1.81 37.01 -25.83
CA SER A 385 -2.72 37.31 -26.94
C SER A 385 -3.21 38.75 -26.90
N PRO A 386 -2.81 39.62 -27.84
CA PRO A 386 -3.29 41.00 -27.91
C PRO A 386 -4.81 41.05 -28.21
N THR A 387 -5.59 41.61 -27.27
CA THR A 387 -7.07 41.58 -27.30
C THR A 387 -7.68 42.35 -28.47
N LYS A 388 -7.00 43.38 -28.99
CA LYS A 388 -7.47 44.18 -30.14
C LYS A 388 -7.03 43.63 -31.50
N MET A 389 -6.17 42.61 -31.53
CA MET A 389 -5.64 42.00 -32.76
C MET A 389 -6.32 40.67 -33.11
N ASN A 390 -7.42 40.29 -32.44
CA ASN A 390 -8.22 39.12 -32.79
C ASN A 390 -9.03 39.35 -34.09
N VAL A 391 -8.33 39.54 -35.21
CA VAL A 391 -8.89 39.90 -36.51
C VAL A 391 -8.34 38.98 -37.59
N PHE A 392 -9.22 38.47 -38.45
CA PHE A 392 -8.85 37.82 -39.71
C PHE A 392 -9.25 38.70 -40.90
N TYR A 393 -8.36 38.80 -41.88
CA TYR A 393 -8.58 39.55 -43.11
C TYR A 393 -9.00 38.61 -44.25
N ARG A 394 -10.07 38.98 -44.96
CA ARG A 394 -10.50 38.29 -46.18
C ARG A 394 -9.48 38.49 -47.30
N GLY A 395 -9.26 37.47 -48.13
CA GLY A 395 -8.42 37.58 -49.33
C GLY A 395 -6.93 37.38 -49.10
N VAL A 396 -6.48 37.18 -47.85
CA VAL A 396 -5.11 36.83 -47.48
C VAL A 396 -5.10 35.61 -46.56
N PRO A 397 -4.06 34.76 -46.60
CA PRO A 397 -3.88 33.69 -45.62
C PRO A 397 -3.54 34.28 -44.25
N ASN A 398 -4.29 33.91 -43.20
CA ASN A 398 -4.06 34.41 -41.85
C ASN A 398 -3.39 33.31 -41.01
N PRO A 399 -2.07 33.37 -40.74
CA PRO A 399 -1.39 32.37 -39.92
C PRO A 399 -1.81 32.52 -38.45
N VAL A 400 -2.08 31.39 -37.79
CA VAL A 400 -2.41 31.30 -36.37
C VAL A 400 -1.73 30.09 -35.74
N GLU A 401 -1.28 30.27 -34.50
CA GLU A 401 -0.78 29.20 -33.66
C GLU A 401 -1.85 28.85 -32.63
N VAL A 402 -2.13 27.55 -32.45
CA VAL A 402 -3.10 27.06 -31.48
C VAL A 402 -2.41 26.04 -30.61
N SER A 403 -2.33 26.34 -29.31
CA SER A 403 -1.78 25.46 -28.29
C SER A 403 -2.73 25.37 -27.12
N VAL A 404 -2.77 24.19 -26.50
CA VAL A 404 -3.53 23.93 -25.28
C VAL A 404 -2.51 23.48 -24.23
N PRO A 405 -2.34 24.23 -23.12
CA PRO A 405 -1.42 23.83 -22.07
C PRO A 405 -1.70 22.41 -21.57
N GLY A 406 -0.66 21.58 -21.52
CA GLY A 406 -0.74 20.20 -21.08
C GLY A 406 -1.25 19.19 -22.11
N VAL A 407 -1.49 19.59 -23.36
CA VAL A 407 -1.97 18.70 -24.42
C VAL A 407 -1.00 18.74 -25.61
N PRO A 408 -0.46 17.58 -26.05
CA PRO A 408 0.37 17.49 -27.26
C PRO A 408 -0.36 17.99 -28.52
N GLN A 409 0.36 18.62 -29.45
CA GLN A 409 -0.24 19.27 -30.62
C GLN A 409 -0.96 18.30 -31.58
N ASP A 410 -0.54 17.04 -31.63
CA ASP A 410 -1.18 15.95 -32.39
C ASP A 410 -2.51 15.49 -31.76
N LYS A 411 -2.75 15.81 -30.48
CA LYS A 411 -3.97 15.50 -29.73
C LYS A 411 -4.97 16.67 -29.72
N ILE A 412 -4.77 17.66 -30.58
CA ILE A 412 -5.62 18.84 -30.70
C ILE A 412 -6.32 18.85 -32.07
N ASP A 413 -7.65 18.87 -32.05
CA ASP A 413 -8.50 19.07 -33.23
C ASP A 413 -9.04 20.50 -33.24
N VAL A 414 -8.68 21.29 -34.25
CA VAL A 414 -9.05 22.71 -34.36
C VAL A 414 -10.07 22.90 -35.47
N ARG A 415 -11.18 23.55 -35.15
CA ARG A 415 -12.26 23.86 -36.08
C ARG A 415 -12.60 25.34 -36.08
N ILE A 416 -13.15 25.81 -37.19
CA ILE A 416 -13.64 27.17 -37.37
C ILE A 416 -15.06 27.13 -37.96
N ASP A 417 -15.91 28.06 -37.55
CA ASP A 417 -17.29 28.17 -38.05
C ASP A 417 -17.44 29.25 -39.14
N GLY A 418 -18.67 29.69 -39.42
CA GLY A 418 -18.95 30.80 -40.35
C GLY A 418 -18.70 30.49 -41.84
N GLY A 419 -18.46 29.21 -42.17
CA GLY A 419 -18.08 28.78 -43.51
C GLY A 419 -16.66 29.18 -43.90
N HIS A 420 -15.82 29.56 -42.94
CA HIS A 420 -14.39 29.83 -43.13
C HIS A 420 -13.60 28.52 -43.20
N ALA A 421 -12.41 28.55 -43.81
CA ALA A 421 -11.53 27.40 -43.85
C ALA A 421 -10.36 27.57 -42.89
N ILE A 422 -9.95 26.47 -42.25
CA ILE A 422 -8.72 26.39 -41.46
C ILE A 422 -7.94 25.16 -41.91
N LYS A 423 -6.64 25.32 -42.15
CA LYS A 423 -5.75 24.27 -42.64
C LYS A 423 -4.52 24.16 -41.77
N ARG A 424 -4.23 22.96 -41.28
CA ARG A 424 -2.99 22.67 -40.55
C ARG A 424 -1.80 22.62 -41.51
N GLN A 425 -0.71 23.27 -41.14
CA GLN A 425 0.56 23.30 -41.86
C GLN A 425 1.49 22.20 -41.35
N SER A 426 2.55 21.91 -42.10
CA SER A 426 3.56 20.89 -41.75
C SER A 426 4.38 21.25 -40.51
N ASP A 427 4.49 22.53 -40.17
CA ASP A 427 5.16 23.05 -38.97
C ASP A 427 4.24 23.06 -37.73
N GLY A 428 3.02 22.54 -37.84
CA GLY A 428 2.03 22.50 -36.76
C GLY A 428 1.20 23.78 -36.62
N THR A 429 1.54 24.87 -37.31
CA THR A 429 0.72 26.08 -37.33
C THR A 429 -0.55 25.87 -38.16
N TYR A 430 -1.49 26.82 -38.10
CA TYR A 430 -2.72 26.78 -38.87
C TYR A 430 -2.83 28.04 -39.72
N VAL A 431 -3.42 27.91 -40.90
CA VAL A 431 -3.77 29.05 -41.76
C VAL A 431 -5.28 29.14 -41.86
N VAL A 432 -5.81 30.30 -41.49
CA VAL A 432 -7.23 30.64 -41.60
C VAL A 432 -7.48 31.43 -42.89
N GLU A 433 -8.42 30.95 -43.69
CA GLU A 433 -8.87 31.56 -44.94
C GLU A 433 -10.35 31.94 -44.80
N PRO A 434 -10.66 33.21 -44.48
CA PRO A 434 -12.03 33.65 -44.42
C PRO A 434 -12.71 33.60 -45.79
N ASN A 435 -13.87 32.95 -45.86
CA ASN A 435 -14.73 32.92 -47.04
C ASN A 435 -14.96 34.32 -47.63
N LYS A 436 -14.58 34.48 -48.92
CA LYS A 436 -14.65 35.75 -49.66
C LYS A 436 -16.08 36.23 -49.89
N SER A 437 -17.04 35.31 -50.04
CA SER A 437 -18.43 35.62 -50.38
C SER A 437 -19.36 35.68 -49.17
N SER A 438 -18.84 35.43 -47.96
CA SER A 438 -19.65 35.38 -46.74
C SER A 438 -19.83 36.77 -46.11
N SER A 439 -21.08 37.10 -45.78
CA SER A 439 -21.46 38.30 -45.02
C SER A 439 -21.14 38.18 -43.52
N VAL A 440 -20.74 37.00 -43.05
CA VAL A 440 -20.44 36.71 -41.65
C VAL A 440 -19.22 37.52 -41.19
N ARG A 441 -19.37 38.31 -40.12
CA ARG A 441 -18.33 39.21 -39.59
C ARG A 441 -17.56 38.65 -38.40
N GLU A 442 -17.85 37.43 -37.99
CA GLU A 442 -17.26 36.77 -36.82
C GLU A 442 -16.86 35.35 -37.18
N ALA A 443 -15.72 34.91 -36.68
CA ALA A 443 -15.24 33.54 -36.82
C ALA A 443 -14.89 33.01 -35.43
N ASN A 444 -15.48 31.89 -35.04
CA ASN A 444 -15.20 31.24 -33.78
C ASN A 444 -14.29 30.05 -34.02
N ILE A 445 -13.12 30.07 -33.37
CA ILE A 445 -12.23 28.91 -33.33
C ILE A 445 -12.60 28.07 -32.12
N THR A 446 -12.90 26.80 -32.38
CA THR A 446 -13.23 25.80 -31.37
C THR A 446 -12.14 24.74 -31.40
N VAL A 447 -11.66 24.38 -30.21
CA VAL A 447 -10.56 23.42 -30.04
C VAL A 447 -11.05 22.25 -29.22
N SER A 448 -10.91 21.05 -29.74
CA SER A 448 -11.17 19.80 -29.02
C SER A 448 -9.84 19.14 -28.68
N ALA A 449 -9.57 18.96 -27.40
CA ALA A 449 -8.37 18.31 -26.89
C ALA A 449 -8.70 16.89 -26.43
N GLU A 450 -7.85 15.94 -26.78
CA GLU A 450 -7.85 14.59 -26.19
C GLU A 450 -6.97 14.61 -24.94
N LEU A 451 -7.57 14.29 -23.79
CA LEU A 451 -6.89 14.23 -22.50
C LEU A 451 -6.12 12.89 -22.37
N PRO A 452 -5.17 12.79 -21.42
CA PRO A 452 -4.39 11.56 -21.20
C PRO A 452 -5.25 10.32 -20.88
N ASP A 453 -6.48 10.52 -20.37
CA ASP A 453 -7.46 9.46 -20.10
C ASP A 453 -8.21 8.97 -21.37
N GLY A 454 -7.87 9.52 -22.55
CA GLY A 454 -8.50 9.23 -23.84
C GLY A 454 -9.84 9.95 -24.06
N SER A 455 -10.34 10.70 -23.09
CA SER A 455 -11.55 11.49 -23.24
C SER A 455 -11.31 12.73 -24.11
N LYS A 456 -12.31 13.12 -24.91
CA LYS A 456 -12.24 14.34 -25.73
C LYS A 456 -13.06 15.44 -25.09
N LYS A 457 -12.44 16.60 -24.87
CA LYS A 457 -13.10 17.78 -24.31
C LYS A 457 -12.98 18.98 -25.24
N THR A 458 -14.13 19.54 -25.56
CA THR A 458 -14.22 20.77 -26.36
C THR A 458 -14.04 21.98 -25.44
N LEU A 459 -13.06 22.83 -25.78
CA LEU A 459 -12.78 24.07 -25.07
C LEU A 459 -13.73 25.19 -25.51
N PRO A 460 -13.94 26.22 -24.67
CA PRO A 460 -14.74 27.38 -25.04
C PRO A 460 -14.21 28.06 -26.30
N ALA A 461 -15.14 28.39 -27.21
CA ALA A 461 -14.79 28.99 -28.48
C ALA A 461 -14.14 30.37 -28.31
N ARG A 462 -13.12 30.64 -29.12
CA ARG A 462 -12.43 31.94 -29.20
C ARG A 462 -12.96 32.73 -30.38
N LYS A 463 -13.49 33.93 -30.10
CA LYS A 463 -14.09 34.81 -31.11
C LYS A 463 -13.04 35.69 -31.80
N PHE A 464 -13.05 35.67 -33.11
CA PHE A 464 -12.26 36.53 -33.99
C PHE A 464 -13.19 37.35 -34.88
N ARG A 465 -12.79 38.59 -35.17
CA ARG A 465 -13.53 39.49 -36.08
C ARG A 465 -13.02 39.30 -37.49
N VAL A 466 -13.92 39.17 -38.47
CA VAL A 466 -13.55 39.03 -39.87
C VAL A 466 -13.72 40.36 -40.59
N LYS A 467 -12.60 40.98 -40.98
CA LYS A 467 -12.57 42.27 -41.67
C LYS A 467 -12.17 42.11 -43.13
N ARG A 468 -12.48 43.14 -43.92
CA ARG A 468 -11.87 43.31 -45.26
C ARG A 468 -10.47 43.90 -45.11
N ILE A 469 -9.61 43.66 -46.09
CA ILE A 469 -8.30 44.34 -46.20
C ILE A 469 -8.56 45.86 -46.19
N PRO A 470 -7.78 46.69 -45.46
CA PRO A 470 -7.90 48.15 -45.53
C PRO A 470 -7.78 48.69 -46.96
N ASP A 471 -8.20 49.92 -47.20
CA ASP A 471 -8.10 50.52 -48.53
C ASP A 471 -6.63 50.91 -48.81
N PRO A 472 -6.07 50.58 -49.98
CA PRO A 472 -4.70 50.96 -50.33
C PRO A 472 -4.60 52.45 -50.62
N VAL A 473 -3.38 52.95 -50.61
CA VAL A 473 -3.10 54.35 -50.95
C VAL A 473 -2.55 54.41 -52.38
N ALA A 474 -3.06 55.34 -53.18
CA ALA A 474 -2.55 55.61 -54.52
C ALA A 474 -1.19 56.32 -54.47
N PHE A 475 -0.31 55.97 -55.40
CA PHE A 475 1.01 56.56 -55.55
C PHE A 475 1.29 56.89 -57.01
N TRP A 476 1.83 58.07 -57.27
CA TRP A 476 2.32 58.44 -58.58
C TRP A 476 3.62 59.21 -58.47
N THR A 477 4.67 58.75 -59.16
CA THR A 477 6.03 59.33 -59.09
C THR A 477 6.59 59.47 -57.66
N GLY A 478 6.20 58.55 -56.77
CA GLY A 478 6.58 58.58 -55.35
C GLY A 478 5.77 59.54 -54.48
N LYS A 479 4.77 60.24 -55.04
CA LYS A 479 3.83 61.09 -54.29
C LYS A 479 2.59 60.29 -53.87
N LYS A 480 2.01 60.64 -52.73
CA LYS A 480 0.74 60.13 -52.19
C LYS A 480 -0.30 61.27 -52.05
N PRO A 481 -1.58 60.99 -51.75
CA PRO A 481 -2.62 62.03 -51.66
C PRO A 481 -2.34 63.15 -50.64
N SER A 482 -1.51 62.88 -49.62
CA SER A 482 -1.11 63.89 -48.63
C SER A 482 0.00 64.83 -49.11
N ASP A 483 0.70 64.50 -50.20
CA ASP A 483 1.67 65.39 -50.81
C ASP A 483 0.96 66.50 -51.60
N LYS A 484 1.43 67.74 -51.46
CA LYS A 484 0.79 68.91 -52.10
C LYS A 484 1.48 69.37 -53.38
N GLY A 485 2.67 68.85 -53.67
CA GLY A 485 3.56 69.37 -54.70
C GLY A 485 4.21 68.27 -55.53
N ILE A 486 4.42 68.56 -56.80
CA ILE A 486 5.14 67.71 -57.75
C ILE A 486 6.02 68.57 -58.65
N THR A 487 7.22 68.11 -58.96
CA THR A 487 8.17 68.81 -59.85
C THR A 487 7.94 68.41 -61.31
N LYS A 488 8.34 69.27 -62.24
CA LYS A 488 8.25 68.96 -63.67
C LYS A 488 9.09 67.75 -64.08
N ALA A 489 10.24 67.52 -63.44
CA ALA A 489 11.07 66.36 -63.68
C ALA A 489 10.38 65.04 -63.27
N GLU A 490 9.73 65.02 -62.10
CA GLU A 490 8.96 63.86 -61.63
C GLU A 490 7.80 63.54 -62.59
N ILE A 491 7.07 64.56 -63.05
CA ILE A 491 5.98 64.42 -64.05
C ILE A 491 6.48 63.78 -65.36
N LEU A 492 7.62 64.26 -65.87
CA LEU A 492 8.18 63.82 -67.15
C LEU A 492 8.79 62.41 -67.11
N SER A 493 8.87 61.77 -65.94
CA SER A 493 9.23 60.35 -65.83
C SER A 493 8.18 59.42 -66.45
N PHE A 494 6.94 59.89 -66.59
CA PHE A 494 5.78 59.10 -67.03
C PHE A 494 5.62 57.78 -66.28
N ALA A 495 6.00 57.76 -64.99
CA ALA A 495 5.85 56.58 -64.15
C ALA A 495 4.38 56.12 -64.08
N PRO A 496 4.11 54.80 -64.01
CA PRO A 496 2.76 54.30 -63.85
C PRO A 496 2.18 54.71 -62.49
N VAL A 497 0.86 54.86 -62.43
CA VAL A 497 0.13 55.00 -61.18
C VAL A 497 0.15 53.63 -60.49
N ALA A 498 0.53 53.60 -59.22
CA ALA A 498 0.56 52.40 -58.40
C ALA A 498 -0.38 52.56 -57.21
N ALA A 499 -0.80 51.46 -56.61
CA ALA A 499 -1.48 51.46 -55.32
C ALA A 499 -0.74 50.49 -54.40
N ARG A 500 -0.54 50.89 -53.14
CA ARG A 500 0.19 50.10 -52.15
C ARG A 500 -0.47 50.23 -50.79
N MET A 501 -0.30 49.21 -49.96
CA MET A 501 -0.74 49.24 -48.56
C MET A 501 0.28 50.02 -47.73
N GLU A 502 -0.19 50.97 -46.92
CA GLU A 502 0.63 51.68 -45.92
C GLU A 502 0.25 51.14 -44.53
N GLY A 503 1.23 50.63 -43.76
CA GLY A 503 1.00 50.13 -42.40
C GLY A 503 0.14 48.86 -42.30
N PHE A 504 0.18 47.97 -43.29
CA PHE A 504 -0.52 46.68 -43.27
C PHE A 504 0.47 45.53 -43.22
N ASP A 505 0.29 44.62 -42.26
CA ASP A 505 1.26 43.55 -41.96
C ASP A 505 1.26 42.39 -42.96
N PHE A 506 0.30 42.34 -43.88
CA PHE A 506 0.24 41.32 -44.93
C PHE A 506 0.78 41.85 -46.24
N ASP A 507 1.54 41.01 -46.94
CA ASP A 507 1.98 41.29 -48.30
C ASP A 507 0.79 41.17 -49.27
N VAL A 508 0.31 42.31 -49.77
CA VAL A 508 -0.85 42.42 -50.65
C VAL A 508 -0.44 43.13 -51.93
N GLN A 509 -0.55 42.42 -53.05
CA GLN A 509 -0.35 43.01 -54.37
C GLN A 509 -1.64 43.65 -54.86
N VAL A 510 -1.60 44.96 -55.09
CA VAL A 510 -2.75 45.74 -55.60
C VAL A 510 -2.51 46.11 -57.06
N ARG A 511 -3.53 45.91 -57.90
CA ARG A 511 -3.46 46.27 -59.33
C ARG A 511 -4.38 47.45 -59.63
N VAL A 512 -3.83 48.53 -60.17
CA VAL A 512 -4.62 49.67 -60.69
C VAL A 512 -5.24 49.26 -62.02
N LYS A 513 -6.57 49.39 -62.14
CA LYS A 513 -7.36 49.08 -63.34
C LYS A 513 -7.57 50.31 -64.22
N SER A 514 -7.87 51.46 -63.65
CA SER A 514 -8.07 52.70 -64.39
C SER A 514 -7.82 53.92 -63.51
N PHE A 515 -7.62 55.07 -64.14
CA PHE A 515 -7.59 56.37 -63.48
C PHE A 515 -7.92 57.47 -64.50
N THR A 516 -8.43 58.60 -64.04
CA THR A 516 -8.65 59.81 -64.84
C THR A 516 -7.63 60.86 -64.42
N MET A 517 -6.86 61.40 -65.36
CA MET A 517 -5.99 62.54 -65.09
C MET A 517 -6.65 63.83 -65.52
N ARG A 518 -6.90 64.70 -64.56
CA ARG A 518 -7.53 66.00 -64.76
C ARG A 518 -6.52 67.12 -64.53
N ILE A 519 -6.29 67.93 -65.56
CA ILE A 519 -5.31 69.02 -65.53
C ILE A 519 -6.05 70.36 -65.50
N SER A 520 -5.73 71.21 -64.53
CA SER A 520 -6.25 72.57 -64.45
C SER A 520 -5.26 73.56 -65.06
N LYS A 521 -5.68 74.23 -66.14
CA LYS A 521 -4.90 75.23 -66.86
C LYS A 521 -5.76 76.47 -67.12
N ASP A 522 -5.30 77.63 -66.64
CA ASP A 522 -5.90 78.94 -66.93
C ASP A 522 -7.43 79.02 -66.70
N GLY A 523 -7.96 78.27 -65.73
CA GLY A 523 -9.38 78.24 -65.37
C GLY A 523 -10.22 77.17 -66.08
N SER A 524 -9.66 76.42 -67.04
CA SER A 524 -10.32 75.25 -67.67
C SER A 524 -9.74 73.92 -67.16
N PHE A 525 -10.54 72.87 -67.26
CA PHE A 525 -10.15 71.50 -66.91
C PHE A 525 -10.16 70.62 -68.15
N SER A 526 -9.14 69.76 -68.27
CA SER A 526 -9.09 68.69 -69.28
C SER A 526 -9.04 67.34 -68.57
N ASP A 527 -10.05 66.52 -68.78
CA ASP A 527 -10.16 65.18 -68.20
C ASP A 527 -9.68 64.15 -69.22
N LEU A 528 -8.64 63.40 -68.86
CA LEU A 528 -7.98 62.44 -69.73
C LEU A 528 -8.02 61.06 -69.07
N PRO A 529 -8.93 60.16 -69.47
CA PRO A 529 -9.06 58.83 -68.87
C PRO A 529 -7.93 57.89 -69.30
N SER A 530 -7.59 56.92 -68.44
CA SER A 530 -6.71 55.79 -68.73
C SER A 530 -7.37 54.49 -68.30
N GLY A 531 -7.41 53.51 -69.21
CA GLY A 531 -7.96 52.16 -68.97
C GLY A 531 -6.95 51.17 -68.37
N ASN A 532 -5.80 51.63 -67.90
CA ASN A 532 -4.81 50.82 -67.18
C ASN A 532 -4.02 51.71 -66.19
N ASN A 533 -2.92 51.19 -65.66
CA ASN A 533 -2.08 51.91 -64.70
C ASN A 533 -1.01 52.83 -65.34
N ARG A 534 -0.94 52.92 -66.67
CA ARG A 534 0.07 53.69 -67.41
C ARG A 534 -0.48 55.03 -67.87
N ILE A 535 0.42 55.99 -68.04
CA ILE A 535 0.11 57.31 -68.62
C ILE A 535 -0.07 57.16 -70.13
N THR A 536 -1.23 57.57 -70.66
CA THR A 536 -1.56 57.48 -72.09
C THR A 536 -0.80 58.52 -72.93
N PRO A 537 -0.65 58.34 -74.25
CA PRO A 537 0.02 59.33 -75.10
C PRO A 537 -0.58 60.75 -74.99
N ASP A 538 -1.92 60.86 -74.99
CA ASP A 538 -2.64 62.13 -74.86
C ASP A 538 -2.33 62.81 -73.51
N GLN A 539 -2.29 62.01 -72.44
CA GLN A 539 -1.86 62.45 -71.12
C GLN A 539 -0.41 62.93 -71.11
N GLN A 540 0.51 62.24 -71.77
CA GLN A 540 1.92 62.65 -71.85
C GLN A 540 2.09 63.99 -72.57
N GLU A 541 1.37 64.21 -73.66
CA GLU A 541 1.38 65.49 -74.36
C GLU A 541 0.86 66.63 -73.49
N ALA A 542 -0.24 66.39 -72.78
CA ALA A 542 -0.83 67.36 -71.87
C ALA A 542 0.15 67.69 -70.74
N LEU A 543 0.79 66.69 -70.13
CA LEU A 543 1.78 66.83 -69.06
C LEU A 543 3.04 67.62 -69.48
N LYS A 544 3.53 67.46 -70.72
CA LYS A 544 4.69 68.23 -71.24
C LYS A 544 4.42 69.74 -71.26
N ARG A 545 3.17 70.13 -71.49
CA ARG A 545 2.72 71.52 -71.61
C ARG A 545 2.41 72.19 -70.26
N VAL A 546 2.45 71.44 -69.16
CA VAL A 546 2.18 71.94 -67.81
C VAL A 546 3.32 72.87 -67.35
N ARG A 547 2.94 73.95 -66.65
CA ARG A 547 3.82 74.97 -66.09
C ARG A 547 3.65 75.04 -64.57
N ARG A 548 4.63 75.64 -63.89
CA ARG A 548 4.56 75.94 -62.46
C ARG A 548 3.25 76.65 -62.14
N GLY A 549 2.55 76.19 -61.10
CA GLY A 549 1.27 76.72 -60.66
C GLY A 549 0.04 75.95 -61.14
N ASN A 550 0.14 75.17 -62.22
CA ASN A 550 -0.94 74.27 -62.62
C ASN A 550 -1.18 73.18 -61.57
N ILE A 551 -2.42 72.68 -61.51
CA ILE A 551 -2.83 71.63 -60.58
C ILE A 551 -3.20 70.39 -61.38
N LEU A 552 -2.62 69.25 -61.00
CA LEU A 552 -2.91 67.93 -61.51
C LEU A 552 -3.79 67.21 -60.49
N TYR A 553 -4.86 66.61 -60.99
CA TYR A 553 -5.73 65.72 -60.24
C TYR A 553 -5.62 64.31 -60.85
N LEU A 554 -5.38 63.30 -60.03
CA LEU A 554 -5.63 61.91 -60.38
C LEU A 554 -6.92 61.51 -59.67
N GLU A 555 -7.99 61.32 -60.44
CA GLU A 555 -9.34 61.02 -59.96
C GLU A 555 -9.78 59.65 -60.50
N ASP A 556 -10.87 59.11 -59.97
CA ASP A 556 -11.47 57.82 -60.39
C ASP A 556 -10.45 56.66 -60.44
N ILE A 557 -9.58 56.58 -59.43
CA ILE A 557 -8.50 55.58 -59.38
C ILE A 557 -9.09 54.23 -58.93
N LEU A 558 -9.47 53.41 -59.90
CA LEU A 558 -10.05 52.10 -59.65
C LEU A 558 -8.95 51.05 -59.48
N VAL A 559 -8.98 50.30 -58.37
CA VAL A 559 -8.05 49.21 -58.08
C VAL A 559 -8.75 47.89 -57.88
N SER A 560 -8.05 46.80 -58.20
CA SER A 560 -8.47 45.43 -57.95
C SER A 560 -7.66 44.82 -56.81
N MET A 561 -8.37 44.28 -55.83
CA MET A 561 -7.80 43.72 -54.61
C MET A 561 -7.80 42.17 -54.63
N PRO A 562 -6.89 41.50 -53.91
CA PRO A 562 -6.84 40.02 -53.85
C PRO A 562 -8.06 39.33 -53.21
N ASP A 563 -8.86 40.09 -52.47
CA ASP A 563 -10.17 39.65 -51.97
C ASP A 563 -11.24 39.54 -53.08
N GLY A 564 -10.92 39.96 -54.30
CA GLY A 564 -11.81 39.96 -55.47
C GLY A 564 -12.64 41.24 -55.60
N THR A 565 -12.51 42.19 -54.68
CA THR A 565 -13.24 43.46 -54.71
C THR A 565 -12.54 44.50 -55.58
N GLU A 566 -13.33 45.39 -56.16
CA GLU A 566 -12.85 46.61 -56.80
C GLU A 566 -13.10 47.79 -55.87
N ARG A 567 -12.15 48.73 -55.85
CA ARG A 567 -12.19 49.87 -54.93
C ARG A 567 -11.80 51.14 -55.67
N ASP A 568 -12.59 52.18 -55.45
CA ASP A 568 -12.26 53.53 -55.89
C ASP A 568 -11.45 54.23 -54.80
N LEU A 569 -10.28 54.75 -55.16
CA LEU A 569 -9.36 55.38 -54.22
C LEU A 569 -9.55 56.89 -54.20
N PRO A 570 -9.27 57.54 -53.05
CA PRO A 570 -9.32 59.00 -52.97
C PRO A 570 -8.43 59.67 -54.02
N PRO A 571 -8.87 60.80 -54.60
CA PRO A 571 -8.12 61.49 -55.63
C PRO A 571 -6.83 62.10 -55.08
N MET A 572 -5.81 62.21 -55.93
CA MET A 572 -4.56 62.90 -55.61
C MET A 572 -4.57 64.30 -56.22
N LYS A 573 -4.30 65.32 -55.42
CA LYS A 573 -4.19 66.72 -55.86
C LYS A 573 -2.75 67.20 -55.74
N LEU A 574 -2.07 67.40 -56.86
CA LEU A 574 -0.66 67.80 -56.90
C LEU A 574 -0.50 69.13 -57.63
N LYS A 575 0.08 70.14 -56.97
CA LYS A 575 0.42 71.42 -57.60
C LYS A 575 1.84 71.37 -58.18
N VAL A 576 2.02 71.84 -59.40
CA VAL A 576 3.35 71.89 -60.02
C VAL A 576 4.19 72.99 -59.38
N THR A 577 5.27 72.60 -58.70
CA THR A 577 6.11 73.50 -57.91
C THR A 577 7.37 73.98 -58.63
N GLY A 578 7.84 73.21 -59.63
CA GLY A 578 9.07 73.45 -60.39
C GLY A 578 8.84 73.81 -61.85
#